data_AF-A0AB39NRY3-F1
#
_entry.id   AF-A0AB39NRY3-F1
#
_cell.length_a   1.000
_cell.length_b   1.000
_cell.length_c   1.000
_cell.angle_alpha   90.00
_cell.angle_beta   90.00
_cell.angle_gamma   90.00
#
_symmetry.space_group_name_H-M   'P 1'
#
loop_
_entity.id
_entity.type
_entity.pdbx_description
1 polymer ?
#
loop_
_entity_poly.entity_id
_entity_poly.type
_entity_poly.pdbx_seq_one_letter_code
_entity_poly.pdbx_strand_id
1 'polypeptide(L)'
;MTDAVVVGSGPNGLAAALTLARAGLRVEVFEAHERVGGGLRTEALLDSEVLHDICAAVHPMTPVSPFMRSLGLEAHGVALLHSPAAYGHPLQGGPAALAWRDLDATCAELGPDGRRWRRLMLPLMQRSADVVDLMLSTQRTPPNPTALALLATRLPAHALRAGGDLRTEVARALLTGVAAHGIGRLPSPASAAVALLLGHLARTTGWPVPRGGSGAVAAVMARQIERLGGRIHTGVRVNSLNDLPTRRLTLLDVSPRELARIAPLPAGYLRALSRYRYGPGAAKADFLVEGAIPWADPCLSRAATIHLGGTRGTAQNWPTPRPPRPGA
;
A
#
# COMPACT_ATOMS: atom_id res chain seq x y z
N MET A 1 35.89 -4.10 -2.74
CA MET A 1 34.99 -5.05 -3.41
C MET A 1 33.68 -5.05 -2.65
N THR A 2 32.57 -4.87 -3.36
CA THR A 2 31.23 -4.74 -2.76
C THR A 2 30.59 -6.11 -2.68
N ASP A 3 29.85 -6.40 -1.60
CA ASP A 3 29.26 -7.73 -1.45
C ASP A 3 27.93 -7.80 -2.22
N ALA A 4 27.09 -6.77 -2.07
CA ALA A 4 25.81 -6.68 -2.77
C ALA A 4 25.57 -5.29 -3.38
N VAL A 5 25.02 -5.27 -4.59
CA VAL A 5 24.52 -4.07 -5.24
C VAL A 5 23.00 -4.14 -5.33
N VAL A 6 22.32 -3.05 -4.99
CA VAL A 6 20.87 -2.88 -5.18
C VAL A 6 20.63 -1.75 -6.19
N VAL A 7 19.88 -2.02 -7.25
CA VAL A 7 19.48 -1.01 -8.24
C VAL A 7 18.01 -0.67 -8.05
N GLY A 8 17.73 0.61 -7.83
CA GLY A 8 16.42 1.12 -7.41
C GLY A 8 16.36 1.31 -5.91
N SER A 9 16.02 2.53 -5.47
CA SER A 9 15.84 2.87 -4.04
C SER A 9 14.37 3.05 -3.67
N GLY A 10 13.49 2.28 -4.33
CA GLY A 10 12.11 2.15 -3.88
C GLY A 10 12.00 1.55 -2.48
N PRO A 11 10.79 1.46 -1.91
CA PRO A 11 10.58 0.87 -0.58
C PRO A 11 11.19 -0.54 -0.47
N ASN A 12 11.07 -1.35 -1.52
CA ASN A 12 11.60 -2.72 -1.54
C ASN A 12 13.12 -2.74 -1.68
N GLY A 13 13.69 -1.91 -2.56
CA GLY A 13 15.13 -1.77 -2.73
C GLY A 13 15.83 -1.29 -1.47
N LEU A 14 15.29 -0.27 -0.80
CA LEU A 14 15.79 0.20 0.50
C LEU A 14 15.63 -0.89 1.58
N ALA A 15 14.51 -1.60 1.60
CA ALA A 15 14.31 -2.68 2.56
C ALA A 15 15.30 -3.84 2.36
N ALA A 16 15.55 -4.22 1.10
CA ALA A 16 16.51 -5.24 0.74
C ALA A 16 17.96 -4.81 1.10
N ALA A 17 18.34 -3.58 0.74
CA ALA A 17 19.64 -3.02 1.05
C ALA A 17 19.89 -2.99 2.56
N LEU A 18 18.92 -2.52 3.35
CA LEU A 18 19.02 -2.50 4.81
C LEU A 18 19.09 -3.91 5.40
N THR A 19 18.33 -4.86 4.85
CA THR A 19 18.38 -6.27 5.30
C THR A 19 19.77 -6.87 5.06
N LEU A 20 20.36 -6.64 3.89
CA LEU A 20 21.71 -7.11 3.55
C LEU A 20 22.78 -6.43 4.41
N ALA A 21 22.66 -5.12 4.64
CA ALA A 21 23.58 -4.37 5.49
C ALA A 21 23.52 -4.84 6.96
N ARG A 22 22.31 -5.13 7.49
CA ARG A 22 22.13 -5.72 8.83
C ARG A 22 22.74 -7.12 8.96
N ALA A 23 22.86 -7.85 7.85
CA ALA A 23 23.57 -9.12 7.79
C ALA A 23 25.10 -8.97 7.66
N GLY A 24 25.63 -7.75 7.72
CA GLY A 24 27.07 -7.47 7.68
C GLY A 24 27.68 -7.40 6.27
N LEU A 25 26.85 -7.37 5.22
CA LEU A 25 27.33 -7.24 3.84
C LEU A 25 27.63 -5.78 3.51
N ARG A 26 28.68 -5.52 2.71
CA ARG A 26 28.91 -4.20 2.12
C ARG A 26 27.94 -3.98 0.96
N VAL A 27 27.03 -3.02 1.14
CA VAL A 27 25.94 -2.75 0.19
C VAL A 27 26.16 -1.41 -0.51
N GLU A 28 25.98 -1.40 -1.83
CA GLU A 28 25.85 -0.17 -2.61
C GLU A 28 24.47 -0.11 -3.27
N VAL A 29 23.77 1.02 -3.11
CA VAL A 29 22.46 1.28 -3.72
C VAL A 29 22.62 2.30 -4.83
N PHE A 30 22.02 2.06 -5.99
CA PHE A 30 22.03 2.98 -7.12
C PHE A 30 20.60 3.43 -7.44
N GLU A 31 20.39 4.75 -7.42
CA GLU A 31 19.12 5.41 -7.70
C GLU A 31 19.28 6.35 -8.90
N ALA A 32 18.35 6.25 -9.84
CA ALA A 32 18.38 7.07 -11.05
C ALA A 32 17.96 8.51 -10.81
N HIS A 33 17.13 8.76 -9.80
CA HIS A 33 16.70 10.10 -9.40
C HIS A 33 17.65 10.74 -8.37
N GLU A 34 17.54 12.05 -8.19
CA GLU A 34 18.31 12.81 -7.20
C GLU A 34 17.99 12.46 -5.75
N ARG A 35 16.85 11.79 -5.50
CA ARG A 35 16.38 11.44 -4.16
C ARG A 35 15.89 9.99 -4.11
N VAL A 36 16.18 9.35 -2.99
CA VAL A 36 15.72 7.99 -2.72
C VAL A 36 14.24 7.92 -2.37
N GLY A 37 13.68 6.71 -2.41
CA GLY A 37 12.37 6.37 -1.85
C GLY A 37 11.36 5.88 -2.87
N GLY A 38 11.58 6.11 -4.18
CA GLY A 38 10.64 5.72 -5.22
C GLY A 38 9.23 6.25 -4.95
N GLY A 39 8.27 5.36 -4.68
CA GLY A 39 6.89 5.71 -4.31
C GLY A 39 6.71 6.28 -2.90
N LEU A 40 7.75 6.24 -2.06
CA LEU A 40 7.77 6.89 -0.74
C LEU A 40 8.21 8.35 -0.80
N ARG A 41 8.52 8.91 -1.98
CA ARG A 41 8.99 10.30 -2.04
C ARG A 41 7.91 11.28 -1.59
N THR A 42 8.37 12.33 -0.94
CA THR A 42 7.59 13.52 -0.56
C THR A 42 8.25 14.74 -1.18
N GLU A 43 7.50 15.55 -1.90
CA GLU A 43 8.00 16.71 -2.64
C GLU A 43 7.08 17.92 -2.50
N ALA A 44 7.62 19.12 -2.59
CA ALA A 44 6.87 20.37 -2.64
C ALA A 44 6.47 20.65 -4.11
N LEU A 45 5.36 20.08 -4.57
CA LEU A 45 4.96 20.10 -5.98
C LEU A 45 4.34 21.42 -6.44
N LEU A 46 3.49 22.01 -5.59
CA LEU A 46 2.69 23.20 -5.93
C LEU A 46 3.18 24.46 -5.22
N ASP A 47 3.70 24.28 -4.00
CA ASP A 47 4.15 25.35 -3.13
C ASP A 47 5.29 24.83 -2.23
N SER A 48 6.25 25.68 -1.89
CA SER A 48 7.44 25.30 -1.10
C SER A 48 7.13 24.89 0.35
N GLU A 49 6.03 25.37 0.91
CA GLU A 49 5.62 25.10 2.30
C GLU A 49 4.69 23.89 2.41
N VAL A 50 4.13 23.42 1.29
CA VAL A 50 3.17 22.31 1.25
C VAL A 50 3.77 21.06 0.61
N LEU A 51 3.96 20.05 1.44
CA LEU A 51 4.52 18.76 1.04
C LEU A 51 3.46 17.83 0.46
N HIS A 52 3.83 17.12 -0.60
CA HIS A 52 2.98 16.17 -1.31
C HIS A 52 3.68 14.81 -1.38
N ASP A 53 3.02 13.77 -0.92
CA ASP A 53 3.48 12.41 -1.15
C ASP A 53 3.23 12.01 -2.60
N ILE A 54 4.28 11.59 -3.31
CA ILE A 54 4.21 11.33 -4.76
C ILE A 54 3.33 10.12 -5.08
N CYS A 55 3.28 9.12 -4.19
CA CYS A 55 2.48 7.91 -4.41
C CYS A 55 1.79 7.41 -3.14
N ALA A 56 2.53 6.81 -2.21
CA ALA A 56 1.94 6.34 -0.96
C ALA A 56 1.84 7.50 0.03
N ALA A 57 0.66 7.79 0.58
CA ALA A 57 0.46 8.83 1.61
C ALA A 57 0.05 8.24 2.97
N VAL A 58 -0.72 7.16 2.95
CA VAL A 58 -1.27 6.51 4.15
C VAL A 58 -0.71 5.10 4.26
N HIS A 59 -0.33 4.70 5.47
CA HIS A 59 0.55 3.54 5.71
C HIS A 59 -0.06 2.50 6.66
N PRO A 60 -1.20 1.86 6.28
CA PRO A 60 -1.87 0.88 7.14
C PRO A 60 -1.01 -0.35 7.45
N MET A 61 -0.06 -0.68 6.56
CA MET A 61 0.82 -1.83 6.73
C MET A 61 2.06 -1.56 7.57
N THR A 62 2.44 -0.30 7.78
CA THR A 62 3.67 0.06 8.49
C THR A 62 3.68 -0.41 9.95
N PRO A 63 2.59 -0.26 10.74
CA PRO A 63 2.58 -0.74 12.12
C PRO A 63 2.60 -2.27 12.25
N VAL A 64 2.11 -2.99 11.23
CA VAL A 64 1.91 -4.45 11.31
C VAL A 64 2.92 -5.27 10.52
N SER A 65 3.68 -4.65 9.61
CA SER A 65 4.79 -5.33 8.92
C SER A 65 5.97 -5.54 9.87
N PRO A 66 6.47 -6.79 10.02
CA PRO A 66 7.64 -7.07 10.86
C PRO A 66 8.88 -6.26 10.47
N PHE A 67 9.13 -6.11 9.16
CA PHE A 67 10.24 -5.30 8.67
C PHE A 67 10.09 -3.84 9.08
N MET A 68 8.91 -3.25 8.86
CA MET A 68 8.66 -1.85 9.18
C MET A 68 8.74 -1.55 10.68
N ARG A 69 8.21 -2.44 11.54
CA ARG A 69 8.38 -2.33 12.99
C ARG A 69 9.85 -2.33 13.40
N SER A 70 10.68 -3.15 12.75
CA SER A 70 12.11 -3.22 13.03
C SER A 70 12.90 -1.96 12.67
N LEU A 71 12.28 -1.00 11.97
CA LEU A 71 12.91 0.30 11.70
C LEU A 71 12.91 1.21 12.93
N GLY A 72 11.98 1.02 13.87
CA GLY A 72 11.85 1.87 15.05
C GLY A 72 11.61 3.35 14.68
N LEU A 73 10.66 3.62 13.79
CA LEU A 73 10.42 4.95 13.21
C LEU A 73 10.33 6.08 14.25
N GLU A 74 9.63 5.84 15.37
CA GLU A 74 9.49 6.83 16.45
C GLU A 74 10.83 7.16 17.12
N ALA A 75 11.72 6.18 17.31
CA ALA A 75 13.07 6.39 17.83
C ALA A 75 13.95 7.23 16.88
N HIS A 76 13.52 7.36 15.61
CA HIS A 76 14.14 8.24 14.62
C HIS A 76 13.35 9.53 14.36
N GLY A 77 12.42 9.89 15.26
CA GLY A 77 11.64 11.12 15.20
C GLY A 77 10.48 11.10 14.21
N VAL A 78 10.16 9.95 13.61
CA VAL A 78 9.06 9.81 12.65
C VAL A 78 7.82 9.27 13.38
N ALA A 79 7.02 10.20 13.91
CA ALA A 79 5.74 9.87 14.54
C ALA A 79 4.72 9.42 13.49
N LEU A 80 3.96 8.37 13.79
CA LEU A 80 2.82 7.92 12.98
C LEU A 80 1.56 8.62 13.49
N LEU A 81 0.99 9.53 12.69
CA LEU A 81 -0.18 10.33 13.04
C LEU A 81 -1.45 9.63 12.61
N HIS A 82 -2.51 9.72 13.43
CA HIS A 82 -3.79 9.07 13.14
C HIS A 82 -4.92 10.09 13.09
N SER A 83 -5.84 9.86 12.15
CA SER A 83 -7.14 10.53 12.15
C SER A 83 -8.15 9.78 13.05
N PRO A 84 -9.19 10.47 13.56
CA PRO A 84 -10.27 9.84 14.32
C PRO A 84 -10.96 8.67 13.60
N ALA A 85 -11.20 8.81 12.29
CA ALA A 85 -11.59 7.74 11.39
C ALA A 85 -10.44 7.39 10.44
N ALA A 86 -10.27 6.12 10.12
CA ALA A 86 -9.21 5.67 9.21
C ALA A 86 -9.56 6.03 7.76
N TYR A 87 -10.80 5.78 7.36
CA TYR A 87 -11.32 6.14 6.05
C TYR A 87 -12.82 6.43 6.11
N GLY A 88 -13.33 7.14 5.10
CA GLY A 88 -14.75 7.43 4.93
C GLY A 88 -15.21 7.28 3.49
N HIS A 89 -16.52 7.16 3.30
CA HIS A 89 -17.14 6.98 1.99
C HIS A 89 -18.40 7.84 1.88
N PRO A 90 -18.37 8.95 1.12
CA PRO A 90 -19.56 9.75 0.86
C PRO A 90 -20.52 9.02 -0.10
N LEU A 91 -21.82 9.19 0.13
CA LEU A 91 -22.87 8.82 -0.81
C LEU A 91 -23.64 10.06 -1.25
N GLN A 92 -24.05 10.09 -2.51
CA GLN A 92 -24.84 11.19 -3.03
C GLN A 92 -26.22 11.20 -2.36
N GLY A 93 -26.59 12.33 -1.72
CA GLY A 93 -27.91 12.52 -1.12
C GLY A 93 -28.18 11.71 0.16
N GLY A 94 -27.14 11.13 0.78
CA GLY A 94 -27.27 10.38 2.03
C GLY A 94 -26.08 10.62 2.97
N PRO A 95 -26.16 10.16 4.22
CA PRO A 95 -25.07 10.31 5.18
C PRO A 95 -23.83 9.54 4.70
N ALA A 96 -22.64 10.11 4.95
CA ALA A 96 -21.40 9.40 4.74
C ALA A 96 -21.26 8.24 5.74
N ALA A 97 -20.48 7.23 5.36
CA ALA A 97 -20.00 6.23 6.30
C ALA A 97 -18.55 6.47 6.67
N LEU A 98 -18.22 6.31 7.95
CA LEU A 98 -16.85 6.38 8.45
C LEU A 98 -16.46 5.07 9.11
N ALA A 99 -15.23 4.63 8.85
CA ALA A 99 -14.59 3.56 9.60
C ALA A 99 -13.85 4.16 10.79
N TRP A 100 -14.57 4.30 11.89
CA TRP A 100 -14.02 4.80 13.15
C TRP A 100 -13.03 3.80 13.75
N ARG A 101 -12.08 4.32 14.54
CA ARG A 101 -11.21 3.48 15.37
C ARG A 101 -11.96 2.72 16.47
N ASP A 102 -13.17 3.17 16.80
CA ASP A 102 -14.11 2.40 17.59
C ASP A 102 -15.05 1.60 16.67
N LEU A 103 -15.02 0.28 16.83
CA LEU A 103 -15.89 -0.62 16.08
C LEU A 103 -17.36 -0.39 16.45
N ASP A 104 -17.63 -0.06 17.72
CA ASP A 104 -19.00 0.11 18.21
C ASP A 104 -19.63 1.35 17.58
N ALA A 105 -18.88 2.46 17.51
CA ALA A 105 -19.26 3.66 16.75
C ALA A 105 -19.51 3.37 15.26
N THR A 106 -18.60 2.64 14.60
CA THR A 106 -18.79 2.23 13.19
C THR A 106 -20.07 1.39 13.03
N CYS A 107 -20.30 0.43 13.91
CA CYS A 107 -21.49 -0.41 13.88
C CYS A 107 -22.79 0.38 14.12
N ALA A 108 -22.76 1.38 15.00
CA ALA A 108 -23.91 2.24 15.28
C ALA A 108 -24.30 3.05 14.03
N GLU A 109 -23.32 3.65 13.35
CA GLU A 109 -23.56 4.43 12.12
C GLU A 109 -24.06 3.59 10.95
N LEU A 110 -23.63 2.32 10.86
CA LEU A 110 -24.12 1.39 9.84
C LEU A 110 -25.55 0.88 10.10
N GLY A 111 -26.18 1.27 11.21
CA GLY A 111 -27.57 0.97 11.53
C GLY A 111 -27.91 -0.53 11.40
N PRO A 112 -28.85 -0.93 10.52
CA PRO A 112 -29.25 -2.34 10.35
C PRO A 112 -28.11 -3.30 9.97
N ASP A 113 -27.01 -2.78 9.41
CA ASP A 113 -25.85 -3.58 9.07
C ASP A 113 -24.77 -3.63 10.16
N GLY A 114 -24.91 -2.89 11.25
CA GLY A 114 -23.93 -2.86 12.35
C GLY A 114 -23.59 -4.26 12.88
N ARG A 115 -24.61 -5.10 13.12
CA ARG A 115 -24.41 -6.50 13.54
C ARG A 115 -23.71 -7.34 12.49
N ARG A 116 -23.95 -7.10 11.20
CA ARG A 116 -23.33 -7.84 10.09
C ARG A 116 -21.87 -7.42 9.91
N TRP A 117 -21.61 -6.12 10.00
CA TRP A 117 -20.27 -5.55 10.01
C TRP A 117 -19.43 -6.11 11.15
N ARG A 118 -19.99 -6.15 12.38
CA ARG A 118 -19.31 -6.76 13.53
C ARG A 118 -18.95 -8.22 13.27
N ARG A 119 -19.89 -9.03 12.77
CA ARG A 119 -19.64 -10.46 12.45
C ARG A 119 -18.53 -10.63 11.40
N LEU A 120 -18.43 -9.69 10.47
CA LEU A 120 -17.39 -9.67 9.43
C LEU A 120 -16.01 -9.31 10.03
N MET A 121 -15.92 -8.16 10.72
CA MET A 121 -14.65 -7.55 11.11
C MET A 121 -14.11 -8.01 12.47
N LEU A 122 -14.96 -8.20 13.48
CA LEU A 122 -14.49 -8.47 14.85
C LEU A 122 -13.58 -9.70 14.96
N PRO A 123 -13.89 -10.85 14.30
CA PRO A 123 -13.01 -12.02 14.38
C PRO A 123 -11.65 -11.79 13.72
N LEU A 124 -11.60 -11.01 12.62
CA LEU A 124 -10.34 -10.61 11.97
C LEU A 124 -9.50 -9.73 12.90
N MET A 125 -10.16 -8.82 13.63
CA MET A 125 -9.50 -7.93 14.59
C MET A 125 -8.94 -8.71 15.79
N GLN A 126 -9.69 -9.68 16.31
CA GLN A 126 -9.25 -10.54 17.43
C GLN A 126 -8.08 -11.44 17.05
N ARG A 127 -7.90 -11.73 15.76
CA ARG A 127 -6.82 -12.55 15.20
C ARG A 127 -5.94 -11.75 14.23
N SER A 128 -5.79 -10.45 14.47
CA SER A 128 -5.13 -9.55 13.52
C SER A 128 -3.69 -9.96 13.22
N ALA A 129 -2.93 -10.39 14.23
CA ALA A 129 -1.57 -10.91 14.04
C ALA A 129 -1.56 -12.14 13.10
N ASP A 130 -2.40 -13.14 13.36
CA ASP A 130 -2.49 -14.36 12.52
C ASP A 130 -2.88 -14.03 11.06
N VAL A 131 -3.80 -13.07 10.88
CA VAL A 131 -4.27 -12.63 9.56
C VAL A 131 -3.16 -11.87 8.82
N VAL A 132 -2.46 -10.97 9.51
CA VAL A 132 -1.33 -10.23 8.95
C VAL A 132 -0.20 -11.18 8.59
N ASP A 133 0.17 -12.10 9.47
CA ASP A 133 1.24 -13.08 9.23
C ASP A 133 0.91 -13.99 8.06
N LEU A 134 -0.36 -14.40 7.91
CA LEU A 134 -0.81 -15.13 6.73
C LEU A 134 -0.66 -14.30 5.44
N MET A 135 -1.13 -13.06 5.46
CA MET A 135 -1.16 -12.20 4.26
C MET A 135 0.21 -11.67 3.86
N LEU A 136 1.11 -11.47 4.82
CA LEU A 136 2.50 -11.02 4.63
C LEU A 136 3.51 -12.17 4.69
N SER A 137 3.04 -13.42 4.68
CA SER A 137 3.89 -14.60 4.78
C SER A 137 4.92 -14.64 3.65
N THR A 138 6.13 -15.08 3.98
CA THR A 138 7.18 -15.41 2.99
C THR A 138 6.87 -16.68 2.19
N GLN A 139 5.77 -17.39 2.52
CA GLN A 139 5.37 -18.68 1.94
C GLN A 139 6.37 -19.82 2.18
N ARG A 140 7.36 -19.60 3.05
CA ARG A 140 8.38 -20.60 3.43
C ARG A 140 7.90 -21.56 4.54
N THR A 141 6.79 -21.23 5.18
CA THR A 141 6.17 -22.03 6.24
C THR A 141 4.70 -22.27 5.91
N PRO A 142 4.12 -23.42 6.31
CA PRO A 142 2.70 -23.67 6.09
C PRO A 142 1.86 -22.57 6.74
N PRO A 143 0.79 -22.09 6.06
CA PRO A 143 -0.05 -21.02 6.58
C PRO A 143 -0.78 -21.48 7.84
N ASN A 144 -1.03 -20.54 8.77
CA ASN A 144 -1.89 -20.80 9.92
C ASN A 144 -3.29 -21.21 9.41
N PRO A 145 -3.75 -22.45 9.68
CA PRO A 145 -5.00 -22.97 9.11
C PRO A 145 -6.22 -22.22 9.63
N THR A 146 -6.16 -21.73 10.87
CA THR A 146 -7.24 -20.91 11.45
C THR A 146 -7.35 -19.57 10.75
N ALA A 147 -6.24 -18.88 10.51
CA ALA A 147 -6.24 -17.61 9.77
C ALA A 147 -6.74 -17.79 8.33
N LEU A 148 -6.34 -18.88 7.69
CA LEU A 148 -6.77 -19.21 6.33
C LEU A 148 -8.27 -19.44 6.26
N ALA A 149 -8.82 -20.28 7.16
CA ALA A 149 -10.25 -20.51 7.25
C ALA A 149 -11.02 -19.22 7.58
N LEU A 150 -10.46 -18.38 8.47
CA LEU A 150 -11.05 -17.11 8.87
C LEU A 150 -11.21 -16.15 7.69
N LEU A 151 -10.16 -16.00 6.86
CA LEU A 151 -10.23 -15.19 5.64
C LEU A 151 -11.14 -15.82 4.59
N ALA A 152 -10.96 -17.11 4.29
CA ALA A 152 -11.69 -17.81 3.23
C ALA A 152 -13.21 -17.73 3.42
N THR A 153 -13.69 -17.93 4.65
CA THR A 153 -15.12 -17.85 5.00
C THR A 153 -15.72 -16.45 4.87
N ARG A 154 -14.88 -15.40 4.79
CA ARG A 154 -15.30 -13.98 4.70
C ARG A 154 -15.14 -13.39 3.31
N LEU A 155 -14.35 -14.00 2.44
CA LEU A 155 -14.17 -13.53 1.06
C LEU A 155 -15.50 -13.29 0.31
N PRO A 156 -16.54 -14.15 0.41
CA PRO A 156 -17.81 -13.92 -0.29
C PRO A 156 -18.48 -12.59 0.04
N ALA A 157 -18.18 -11.97 1.20
CA ALA A 157 -18.72 -10.68 1.62
C ALA A 157 -18.49 -9.57 0.57
N HIS A 158 -17.38 -9.64 -0.15
CA HIS A 158 -17.04 -8.69 -1.19
C HIS A 158 -16.73 -9.32 -2.55
N ALA A 159 -16.27 -10.58 -2.60
CA ALA A 159 -15.81 -11.22 -3.83
C ALA A 159 -16.92 -11.47 -4.88
N LEU A 160 -18.20 -11.46 -4.48
CA LEU A 160 -19.34 -11.72 -5.35
C LEU A 160 -20.05 -10.43 -5.78
N ARG A 161 -20.57 -10.38 -7.02
CA ARG A 161 -21.32 -9.21 -7.54
C ARG A 161 -22.58 -8.91 -6.73
N ALA A 162 -23.29 -9.94 -6.30
CA ALA A 162 -24.45 -9.84 -5.41
C ALA A 162 -24.12 -9.23 -4.03
N GLY A 163 -22.83 -9.18 -3.66
CA GLY A 163 -22.38 -8.86 -2.30
C GLY A 163 -22.54 -10.05 -1.35
N GLY A 164 -22.08 -9.89 -0.11
CA GLY A 164 -22.49 -10.77 0.99
C GLY A 164 -23.60 -10.15 1.84
N ASP A 165 -23.63 -10.52 3.11
CA ASP A 165 -24.75 -10.24 4.03
C ASP A 165 -25.12 -8.75 4.20
N LEU A 166 -24.23 -7.80 3.88
CA LEU A 166 -24.51 -6.35 4.00
C LEU A 166 -25.69 -5.96 3.10
N ARG A 167 -26.67 -5.23 3.65
CA ARG A 167 -27.93 -4.89 2.98
C ARG A 167 -28.03 -3.44 2.54
N THR A 168 -27.51 -2.54 3.37
CA THR A 168 -27.53 -1.10 3.13
C THR A 168 -26.45 -0.72 2.12
N GLU A 169 -26.76 0.30 1.32
CA GLU A 169 -25.79 0.82 0.35
C GLU A 169 -24.59 1.45 1.06
N VAL A 170 -24.83 2.12 2.19
CA VAL A 170 -23.81 2.71 3.07
C VAL A 170 -22.74 1.69 3.48
N ALA A 171 -23.14 0.54 4.04
CA ALA A 171 -22.18 -0.49 4.46
C ALA A 171 -21.46 -1.15 3.27
N ARG A 172 -22.18 -1.37 2.17
CA ARG A 172 -21.61 -1.95 0.94
C ARG A 172 -20.58 -1.02 0.31
N ALA A 173 -20.86 0.28 0.28
CA ALA A 173 -19.99 1.31 -0.26
C ALA A 173 -18.73 1.43 0.60
N LEU A 174 -18.86 1.50 1.93
CA LEU A 174 -17.72 1.54 2.86
C LEU A 174 -16.75 0.36 2.66
N LEU A 175 -17.27 -0.87 2.49
CA LEU A 175 -16.42 -2.04 2.21
C LEU A 175 -15.80 -1.99 0.79
N THR A 176 -16.55 -1.49 -0.19
CA THR A 176 -16.10 -1.40 -1.59
C THR A 176 -15.00 -0.35 -1.76
N GLY A 177 -15.08 0.78 -1.04
CA GLY A 177 -14.03 1.80 -1.03
C GLY A 177 -12.68 1.22 -0.61
N VAL A 178 -12.66 0.40 0.44
CA VAL A 178 -11.43 -0.29 0.87
C VAL A 178 -10.96 -1.31 -0.16
N ALA A 179 -11.88 -2.07 -0.76
CA ALA A 179 -11.55 -3.08 -1.76
C ALA A 179 -10.85 -2.49 -2.99
N ALA A 180 -11.13 -1.23 -3.33
CA ALA A 180 -10.53 -0.52 -4.45
C ALA A 180 -9.00 -0.33 -4.31
N HIS A 181 -8.45 -0.42 -3.09
CA HIS A 181 -7.00 -0.47 -2.87
C HIS A 181 -6.32 -1.70 -3.48
N GLY A 182 -7.09 -2.71 -3.94
CA GLY A 182 -6.56 -3.83 -4.70
C GLY A 182 -6.15 -3.50 -6.13
N ILE A 183 -6.43 -2.28 -6.63
CA ILE A 183 -6.03 -1.75 -7.96
C ILE A 183 -6.27 -2.78 -9.08
N GLY A 184 -7.52 -3.20 -9.21
CA GLY A 184 -7.88 -4.27 -10.13
C GLY A 184 -9.38 -4.37 -10.37
N ARG A 185 -9.82 -5.53 -10.87
CA ARG A 185 -11.24 -5.78 -11.10
C ARG A 185 -12.00 -5.86 -9.77
N LEU A 186 -13.12 -5.14 -9.72
CA LEU A 186 -14.07 -5.17 -8.62
C LEU A 186 -15.41 -5.74 -9.09
N PRO A 187 -15.97 -6.75 -8.43
CA PRO A 187 -15.39 -7.51 -7.31
C PRO A 187 -14.37 -8.56 -7.78
N SER A 188 -13.48 -8.98 -6.88
CA SER A 188 -12.57 -10.12 -7.08
C SER A 188 -12.15 -10.72 -5.73
N PRO A 189 -11.68 -11.98 -5.67
CA PRO A 189 -11.13 -12.56 -4.44
C PRO A 189 -9.96 -11.74 -3.87
N ALA A 190 -9.09 -11.22 -4.74
CA ALA A 190 -7.96 -10.38 -4.34
C ALA A 190 -8.42 -9.06 -3.70
N SER A 191 -9.35 -8.34 -4.34
CA SER A 191 -9.91 -7.10 -3.75
C SER A 191 -10.68 -7.36 -2.45
N ALA A 192 -11.35 -8.50 -2.33
CA ALA A 192 -12.01 -8.90 -1.10
C ALA A 192 -10.99 -9.18 0.02
N ALA A 193 -9.89 -9.87 -0.26
CA ALA A 193 -8.82 -10.08 0.71
C ALA A 193 -8.21 -8.74 1.17
N VAL A 194 -7.96 -7.81 0.24
CA VAL A 194 -7.50 -6.44 0.55
C VAL A 194 -8.51 -5.70 1.43
N ALA A 195 -9.81 -5.80 1.13
CA ALA A 195 -10.87 -5.19 1.93
C ALA A 195 -10.90 -5.71 3.37
N LEU A 196 -10.75 -7.03 3.56
CA LEU A 196 -10.72 -7.66 4.88
C LEU A 196 -9.44 -7.32 5.65
N LEU A 197 -8.29 -7.30 4.97
CA LEU A 197 -7.01 -6.92 5.57
C LEU A 197 -7.03 -5.45 6.00
N LEU A 198 -7.21 -4.52 5.06
CA LEU A 198 -7.14 -3.10 5.37
C LEU A 198 -8.32 -2.62 6.22
N GLY A 199 -9.50 -3.22 6.04
CA GLY A 199 -10.71 -2.90 6.79
C GLY A 199 -10.60 -3.25 8.28
N HIS A 200 -9.96 -4.37 8.64
CA HIS A 200 -9.74 -4.66 10.06
C HIS A 200 -8.58 -3.83 10.64
N LEU A 201 -7.55 -3.54 9.84
CA LEU A 201 -6.41 -2.69 10.24
C LEU A 201 -6.82 -1.24 10.52
N ALA A 202 -7.87 -0.74 9.85
CA ALA A 202 -8.48 0.56 10.13
C ALA A 202 -8.85 0.75 11.60
N ARG A 203 -9.15 -0.35 12.30
CA ARG A 203 -9.39 -0.35 13.74
C ARG A 203 -8.11 -0.62 14.53
N THR A 204 -7.46 -1.75 14.30
CA THR A 204 -6.44 -2.28 15.22
C THR A 204 -5.24 -1.35 15.34
N THR A 205 -4.64 -0.98 14.22
CA THR A 205 -3.50 -0.07 14.15
C THR A 205 -3.83 1.28 13.53
N GLY A 206 -5.04 1.41 12.97
CA GLY A 206 -5.43 2.56 12.17
C GLY A 206 -4.70 2.62 10.84
N TRP A 207 -4.94 3.72 10.13
CA TRP A 207 -4.30 4.04 8.86
C TRP A 207 -3.45 5.31 9.05
N PRO A 208 -2.22 5.17 9.60
CA PRO A 208 -1.42 6.32 9.97
C PRO A 208 -0.79 7.03 8.77
N VAL A 209 -0.46 8.31 8.98
CA VAL A 209 0.37 9.13 8.10
C VAL A 209 1.67 9.47 8.85
N PRO A 210 2.85 9.19 8.28
CA PRO A 210 4.11 9.60 8.88
C PRO A 210 4.21 11.13 8.95
N ARG A 211 4.58 11.66 10.11
CA ARG A 211 4.89 13.09 10.26
C ARG A 211 6.04 13.44 9.29
N GLY A 212 5.82 14.47 8.47
CA GLY A 212 6.77 14.87 7.42
C GLY A 212 6.62 14.12 6.10
N GLY A 213 5.57 13.30 5.95
CA GLY A 213 5.29 12.54 4.73
C GLY A 213 6.05 11.21 4.64
N SER A 214 5.73 10.44 3.62
CA SER A 214 6.33 9.12 3.34
C SER A 214 7.85 9.15 3.19
N GLY A 215 8.40 10.28 2.75
CA GLY A 215 9.82 10.48 2.54
C GLY A 215 10.61 10.33 3.84
N ALA A 216 9.99 10.63 4.98
CA ALA A 216 10.58 10.41 6.30
C ALA A 216 10.91 8.92 6.55
N VAL A 217 10.06 8.00 6.06
CA VAL A 217 10.27 6.56 6.18
C VAL A 217 11.45 6.10 5.31
N ALA A 218 11.51 6.58 4.05
CA ALA A 218 12.64 6.31 3.17
C ALA A 218 13.96 6.84 3.75
N ALA A 219 13.93 8.04 4.33
CA ALA A 219 15.08 8.67 4.95
C ALA A 219 15.59 7.88 6.18
N VAL A 220 14.70 7.28 6.99
CA VAL A 220 15.12 6.38 8.08
C VAL A 220 15.87 5.17 7.53
N MET A 221 15.35 4.52 6.50
CA MET A 221 16.02 3.36 5.90
C MET A 221 17.38 3.74 5.31
N ALA A 222 17.45 4.85 4.56
CA ALA A 222 18.70 5.36 3.99
C ALA A 222 19.76 5.62 5.05
N ARG A 223 19.42 6.39 6.10
CA ARG A 223 20.35 6.66 7.22
C ARG A 223 20.82 5.40 7.91
N GLN A 224 19.94 4.40 8.10
CA GLN A 224 20.34 3.14 8.71
C GLN A 224 21.29 2.34 7.81
N ILE A 225 21.09 2.34 6.48
CA ILE A 225 22.01 1.71 5.52
C ILE A 225 23.40 2.36 5.63
N GLU A 226 23.46 3.69 5.60
CA GLU A 226 24.72 4.45 5.69
C GLU A 226 25.43 4.23 7.03
N ARG A 227 24.69 4.21 8.14
CA ARG A 227 25.24 3.91 9.48
C ARG A 227 25.85 2.51 9.57
N LEU A 228 25.32 1.56 8.79
CA LEU A 228 25.85 0.20 8.68
C LEU A 228 27.00 0.08 7.64
N GLY A 229 27.49 1.21 7.11
CA GLY A 229 28.59 1.26 6.15
C GLY A 229 28.18 1.04 4.70
N GLY A 230 26.88 0.98 4.40
CA GLY A 230 26.38 0.98 3.02
C GLY A 230 26.54 2.35 2.35
N ARG A 231 26.54 2.36 1.02
CA ARG A 231 26.59 3.62 0.23
C ARG A 231 25.38 3.73 -0.66
N ILE A 232 24.90 4.95 -0.88
CA ILE A 232 23.78 5.25 -1.76
C ILE A 232 24.24 6.27 -2.79
N HIS A 233 24.09 5.93 -4.06
CA HIS A 233 24.44 6.77 -5.20
C HIS A 233 23.15 7.22 -5.88
N THR A 234 22.82 8.51 -5.78
CA THR A 234 21.67 9.13 -6.45
C THR A 234 22.09 9.79 -7.77
N GLY A 235 21.14 10.05 -8.66
CA GLY A 235 21.41 10.60 -10.01
C GLY A 235 22.15 9.64 -10.94
N VAL A 236 22.25 8.36 -10.59
CA VAL A 236 22.99 7.35 -11.36
C VAL A 236 22.02 6.38 -12.04
N ARG A 237 21.79 6.60 -13.33
CA ARG A 237 21.03 5.65 -14.16
C ARG A 237 21.90 4.46 -14.53
N VAL A 238 21.58 3.29 -13.98
CA VAL A 238 22.18 2.03 -14.41
C VAL A 238 21.56 1.59 -15.75
N ASN A 239 22.40 1.42 -16.77
CA ASN A 239 22.00 1.00 -18.10
C ASN A 239 22.34 -0.45 -18.41
N SER A 240 23.39 -0.96 -17.77
CA SER A 240 23.85 -2.33 -17.89
C SER A 240 24.38 -2.81 -16.54
N LEU A 241 24.35 -4.13 -16.33
CA LEU A 241 25.07 -4.75 -15.22
C LEU A 241 26.58 -4.45 -15.25
N ASN A 242 27.15 -4.10 -16.41
CA ASN A 242 28.57 -3.74 -16.51
C ASN A 242 28.88 -2.37 -15.91
N ASP A 243 27.89 -1.50 -15.73
CA ASP A 243 28.07 -0.15 -15.13
C ASP A 243 28.29 -0.21 -13.62
N LEU A 244 27.98 -1.35 -13.02
CA LEU A 244 28.01 -1.56 -11.57
C LEU A 244 29.40 -2.04 -11.14
N PRO A 245 29.86 -1.71 -9.91
CA PRO A 245 31.16 -2.16 -9.40
C PRO A 245 31.24 -3.69 -9.31
N THR A 246 32.42 -4.26 -9.12
CA THR A 246 32.56 -5.71 -8.89
C THR A 246 31.80 -6.13 -7.62
N ARG A 247 30.89 -7.11 -7.76
CA ARG A 247 30.03 -7.60 -6.67
C ARG A 247 29.76 -9.09 -6.72
N ARG A 248 29.32 -9.65 -5.59
CA ARG A 248 28.89 -11.06 -5.49
C ARG A 248 27.40 -11.22 -5.79
N LEU A 249 26.59 -10.25 -5.37
CA LEU A 249 25.14 -10.26 -5.53
C LEU A 249 24.66 -8.96 -6.19
N THR A 250 23.71 -9.07 -7.12
CA THR A 250 22.96 -7.91 -7.62
C THR A 250 21.47 -8.14 -7.39
N LEU A 251 20.79 -7.17 -6.79
CA LEU A 251 19.34 -7.13 -6.65
C LEU A 251 18.81 -5.96 -7.48
N LEU A 252 17.86 -6.23 -8.36
CA LEU A 252 17.26 -5.22 -9.23
C LEU A 252 15.82 -4.96 -8.77
N ASP A 253 15.60 -3.90 -8.00
CA ASP A 253 14.27 -3.41 -7.64
C ASP A 253 13.74 -2.48 -8.75
N VAL A 254 13.52 -3.08 -9.92
CA VAL A 254 13.14 -2.38 -11.16
C VAL A 254 11.96 -3.06 -11.84
N SER A 255 11.30 -2.35 -12.75
CA SER A 255 10.19 -2.93 -13.52
C SER A 255 10.65 -4.09 -14.42
N PRO A 256 9.76 -5.00 -14.83
CA PRO A 256 10.06 -6.04 -15.81
C PRO A 256 10.70 -5.52 -17.10
N ARG A 257 10.31 -4.31 -17.55
CA ARG A 257 10.87 -3.68 -18.75
C ARG A 257 12.30 -3.20 -18.53
N GLU A 258 12.59 -2.65 -17.36
CA GLU A 258 13.94 -2.24 -16.98
C GLU A 258 14.86 -3.43 -16.74
N LEU A 259 14.35 -4.49 -16.12
CA LEU A 259 15.09 -5.73 -15.94
C LEU A 259 15.54 -6.31 -17.30
N ALA A 260 14.64 -6.36 -18.28
CA ALA A 260 14.94 -6.82 -19.63
C ALA A 260 15.97 -5.94 -20.36
N ARG A 261 16.07 -4.65 -20.01
CA ARG A 261 17.03 -3.70 -20.58
C ARG A 261 18.41 -3.82 -19.96
N ILE A 262 18.48 -3.96 -18.63
CA ILE A 262 19.73 -3.88 -17.86
C ILE A 262 20.49 -5.21 -17.83
N ALA A 263 19.77 -6.34 -17.76
CA ALA A 263 20.36 -7.65 -17.52
C ALA A 263 20.41 -8.51 -18.78
N PRO A 264 21.54 -9.20 -19.07
CA PRO A 264 21.63 -10.19 -20.13
C PRO A 264 20.88 -11.46 -19.69
N LEU A 265 19.64 -11.60 -20.12
CA LEU A 265 18.74 -12.69 -19.72
C LEU A 265 18.50 -13.67 -20.89
N PRO A 266 18.21 -14.95 -20.61
CA PRO A 266 17.86 -15.91 -21.65
C PRO A 266 16.67 -15.44 -22.49
N ALA A 267 16.72 -15.67 -23.81
CA ALA A 267 15.68 -15.21 -24.74
C ALA A 267 14.26 -15.65 -24.35
N GLY A 268 14.11 -16.86 -23.79
CA GLY A 268 12.83 -17.35 -23.28
C GLY A 268 12.26 -16.50 -22.14
N TYR A 269 13.12 -16.05 -21.22
CA TYR A 269 12.72 -15.21 -20.10
C TYR A 269 12.46 -13.76 -20.53
N LEU A 270 13.26 -13.22 -21.45
CA LEU A 270 12.98 -11.92 -22.08
C LEU A 270 11.59 -11.91 -22.77
N ARG A 271 11.23 -12.99 -23.46
CA ARG A 271 9.87 -13.16 -24.03
C ARG A 271 8.77 -13.26 -22.98
N ALA A 272 9.08 -13.72 -21.76
CA ALA A 272 8.11 -13.73 -20.66
C ALA A 272 7.93 -12.31 -20.10
N LEU A 273 9.03 -11.58 -19.86
CA LEU A 273 9.02 -10.20 -19.39
C LEU A 273 8.32 -9.26 -20.38
N SER A 274 8.52 -9.43 -21.69
CA SER A 274 7.84 -8.61 -22.70
C SER A 274 6.33 -8.83 -22.78
N ARG A 275 5.84 -9.96 -22.28
CA ARG A 275 4.41 -10.29 -22.18
C ARG A 275 3.79 -9.86 -20.85
N TYR A 276 4.58 -9.34 -19.92
CA TYR A 276 4.08 -8.84 -18.64
C TYR A 276 3.10 -7.69 -18.88
N ARG A 277 1.89 -7.81 -18.32
CA ARG A 277 0.86 -6.77 -18.39
C ARG A 277 0.83 -6.02 -17.07
N TYR A 278 1.17 -4.74 -17.12
CA TYR A 278 1.01 -3.86 -15.98
C TYR A 278 -0.47 -3.69 -15.64
N GLY A 279 -0.77 -3.61 -14.35
CA GLY A 279 -2.12 -3.32 -13.86
C GLY A 279 -2.58 -1.91 -14.22
N PRO A 280 -3.82 -1.55 -13.82
CA PRO A 280 -4.31 -0.18 -13.96
C PRO A 280 -3.33 0.82 -13.33
N GLY A 281 -3.04 1.91 -14.05
CA GLY A 281 -2.31 3.05 -13.49
C GLY A 281 -3.21 3.92 -12.62
N ALA A 282 -2.61 4.74 -11.77
CA ALA A 282 -3.30 5.80 -11.04
C ALA A 282 -3.03 7.14 -11.72
N ALA A 283 -4.08 7.92 -11.98
CA ALA A 283 -3.96 9.34 -12.29
C ALA A 283 -4.13 10.12 -10.98
N LYS A 284 -3.14 10.94 -10.65
CA LYS A 284 -3.14 11.74 -9.42
C LYS A 284 -3.39 13.20 -9.77
N ALA A 285 -4.32 13.82 -9.05
CA ALA A 285 -4.55 15.26 -9.08
C ALA A 285 -4.31 15.78 -7.67
N ASP A 286 -3.32 16.65 -7.52
CA ASP A 286 -3.01 17.34 -6.28
C ASP A 286 -3.65 18.73 -6.31
N PHE A 287 -4.32 19.11 -5.22
CA PHE A 287 -4.98 20.40 -5.07
C PHE A 287 -4.40 21.13 -3.87
N LEU A 288 -4.00 22.38 -4.07
CA LEU A 288 -3.69 23.29 -2.97
C LEU A 288 -4.99 24.05 -2.63
N VAL A 289 -5.45 23.90 -1.40
CA VAL A 289 -6.71 24.51 -0.92
C VAL A 289 -6.45 25.35 0.32
N GLU A 290 -7.13 26.49 0.41
CA GLU A 290 -7.12 27.32 1.61
C GLU A 290 -8.21 26.85 2.58
N GLY A 291 -7.84 26.64 3.85
CA GLY A 291 -8.75 26.12 4.87
C GLY A 291 -9.09 24.63 4.73
N ALA A 292 -10.19 24.22 5.34
CA ALA A 292 -10.64 22.83 5.30
C ALA A 292 -11.49 22.56 4.04
N ILE A 293 -11.42 21.33 3.51
CA ILE A 293 -12.29 20.91 2.40
C ILE A 293 -13.76 20.97 2.88
N PRO A 294 -14.65 21.72 2.19
CA PRO A 294 -16.03 21.91 2.60
C PRO A 294 -16.89 20.70 2.20
N TRP A 295 -16.69 19.57 2.89
CA TRP A 295 -17.48 18.37 2.66
C TRP A 295 -18.96 18.62 2.95
N ALA A 296 -19.83 18.14 2.05
CA ALA A 296 -21.28 18.21 2.23
C ALA A 296 -21.75 17.51 3.53
N ASP A 297 -21.07 16.43 3.91
CA ASP A 297 -21.16 15.83 5.23
C ASP A 297 -19.90 16.22 6.04
N PRO A 298 -20.00 17.12 7.03
CA PRO A 298 -18.87 17.61 7.80
C PRO A 298 -18.08 16.51 8.53
N CYS A 299 -18.71 15.36 8.83
CA CYS A 299 -18.04 14.25 9.51
C CYS A 299 -16.85 13.70 8.70
N LEU A 300 -16.86 13.84 7.36
CA LEU A 300 -15.78 13.38 6.49
C LEU A 300 -14.42 14.04 6.78
N SER A 301 -14.42 15.25 7.35
CA SER A 301 -13.19 15.93 7.80
C SER A 301 -12.42 15.17 8.88
N ARG A 302 -13.06 14.16 9.51
CA ARG A 302 -12.48 13.31 10.56
C ARG A 302 -11.72 12.11 10.01
N ALA A 303 -11.70 11.89 8.70
CA ALA A 303 -11.04 10.77 8.04
C ALA A 303 -9.79 11.21 7.27
N ALA A 304 -8.71 10.41 7.36
CA ALA A 304 -7.49 10.64 6.57
C ALA A 304 -7.62 10.22 5.10
N THR A 305 -8.54 9.29 4.80
CA THR A 305 -8.76 8.77 3.45
C THR A 305 -10.24 8.80 3.13
N ILE A 306 -10.60 9.31 1.95
CA ILE A 306 -11.99 9.39 1.50
C ILE A 306 -12.12 8.68 0.16
N HIS A 307 -13.01 7.71 0.07
CA HIS A 307 -13.24 6.92 -1.13
C HIS A 307 -14.37 7.53 -1.96
N LEU A 308 -14.02 8.28 -3.01
CA LEU A 308 -14.99 8.92 -3.92
C LEU A 308 -15.45 7.96 -5.04
N GLY A 309 -15.98 6.80 -4.66
CA GLY A 309 -16.39 5.74 -5.60
C GLY A 309 -17.89 5.69 -5.93
N GLY A 310 -18.70 6.52 -5.27
CA GLY A 310 -20.16 6.43 -5.36
C GLY A 310 -20.70 5.13 -4.74
N THR A 311 -21.78 4.59 -5.30
CA THR A 311 -22.35 3.31 -4.84
C THR A 311 -21.41 2.14 -5.17
N ARG A 312 -21.62 0.98 -4.53
CA ARG A 312 -20.94 -0.26 -4.90
C ARG A 312 -21.15 -0.59 -6.38
N GLY A 313 -22.35 -0.36 -6.90
CA GLY A 313 -22.67 -0.59 -8.32
C GLY A 313 -21.86 0.32 -9.25
N THR A 314 -21.76 1.61 -8.91
CA THR A 314 -20.95 2.58 -9.65
C THR A 314 -19.47 2.18 -9.67
N ALA A 315 -18.91 1.85 -8.51
CA ALA A 315 -17.52 1.43 -8.38
C ALA A 315 -17.21 0.13 -9.16
N GLN A 316 -18.13 -0.84 -9.16
CA GLN A 316 -17.97 -2.11 -9.91
C GLN A 316 -18.10 -1.95 -11.42
N ASN A 317 -18.86 -0.96 -11.87
CA ASN A 317 -19.12 -0.72 -13.28
C ASN A 317 -18.19 0.35 -13.87
N TRP A 318 -17.28 0.92 -13.07
CA TRP A 318 -16.25 1.80 -13.60
C TRP A 318 -15.46 1.06 -14.68
N PRO A 319 -15.38 1.61 -15.91
CA PRO A 319 -14.75 0.91 -17.01
C PRO A 319 -13.28 0.69 -16.66
N THR A 320 -12.91 -0.52 -16.27
CA THR A 320 -11.50 -0.91 -16.28
C THR A 320 -11.08 -0.92 -17.74
N PRO A 321 -10.19 -0.03 -18.20
CA PRO A 321 -9.75 -0.02 -19.58
C PRO A 321 -9.26 -1.43 -19.94
N ARG A 322 -9.86 -2.03 -20.97
CA ARG A 322 -9.33 -3.27 -21.52
C ARG A 322 -7.99 -2.90 -22.16
N PRO A 323 -6.89 -3.60 -21.81
CA PRO A 323 -5.64 -3.35 -22.53
C PRO A 323 -5.89 -3.59 -24.03
N PRO A 324 -5.27 -2.78 -24.91
CA PRO A 324 -5.37 -3.01 -26.35
C PRO A 324 -4.98 -4.45 -26.65
N ARG A 325 -5.74 -5.10 -27.54
CA ARG A 325 -5.35 -6.43 -28.03
C ARG A 325 -4.01 -6.27 -28.73
N PRO A 326 -2.99 -7.10 -28.43
CA PRO A 326 -1.76 -7.07 -29.21
C PRO A 326 -2.11 -7.41 -30.66
N GLY A 327 -1.95 -6.45 -31.58
CA GLY A 327 -2.19 -6.61 -33.02
C GLY A 327 -3.42 -5.91 -33.60
N ALA A 328 -3.96 -4.86 -32.96
CA ALA A 328 -4.92 -3.95 -33.57
C ALA A 328 -4.29 -2.55 -33.72
#